data_AF-A0A6F8TQE2-F1
#
_entry.id   AF-A0A6F8TQE2-F1
#
_cell.length_a   1.000
_cell.length_b   1.000
_cell.length_c   1.000
_cell.angle_alpha   90.00
_cell.angle_beta   90.00
_cell.angle_gamma   90.00
#
_symmetry.space_group_name_H-M   'P 1'
#
loop_
_entity.id
_entity.type
_entity.pdbx_description
1 polymer ?
#
loop_
_entity_poly.entity_id
_entity_poly.type
_entity_poly.pdbx_seq_one_letter_code
_entity_poly.pdbx_strand_id
1 'polypeptide(L)'
;MASEMTINHREKAYELLKADAEKILQLIKVQMDNLTMPQCPLYEEVLDTQMFGLSREIEFAVRLGLVDDQDGKELIDSLERELSALHDASTKK
;
A
#
# COMPACT_ATOMS: atom_id res chain seq x y z
N MET A 1 19.14 13.90 22.57
CA MET A 1 18.32 12.92 23.33
C MET A 1 16.86 12.95 22.89
N ALA A 2 16.02 13.93 23.25
CA ALA A 2 14.61 13.94 22.82
C ALA A 2 14.42 14.03 21.29
N SER A 3 15.21 14.89 20.62
CA SER A 3 15.17 15.06 19.15
C SER A 3 15.66 13.82 18.37
N GLU A 4 16.46 12.97 18.98
CA GLU A 4 17.05 11.78 18.35
C GLU A 4 16.07 10.61 18.42
N MET A 5 15.35 10.51 19.53
CA MET A 5 14.25 9.56 19.72
C MET A 5 13.08 9.83 18.75
N THR A 6 12.75 11.10 18.47
CA THR A 6 11.72 11.46 17.49
C THR A 6 12.12 11.11 16.05
N ILE A 7 13.39 11.28 15.67
CA ILE A 7 13.89 10.88 14.34
C ILE A 7 13.74 9.36 14.17
N ASN A 8 14.12 8.58 15.19
CA ASN A 8 13.97 7.13 15.16
C ASN A 8 12.51 6.67 15.00
N HIS A 9 11.56 7.38 15.61
CA HIS A 9 10.13 7.07 15.46
C HIS A 9 9.57 7.39 14.07
N ARG A 10 10.06 8.46 13.41
CA ARG A 10 9.68 8.80 12.03
C ARG A 10 10.15 7.73 11.05
N GLU A 11 11.43 7.39 11.09
CA GLU A 11 12.02 6.36 10.24
C GLU A 11 11.31 5.02 10.45
N LYS A 12 11.09 4.62 11.70
CA LYS A 12 10.41 3.38 12.03
C LYS A 12 8.95 3.36 11.56
N ALA A 13 8.23 4.47 11.70
CA ALA A 13 6.84 4.55 11.21
C ALA A 13 6.78 4.40 9.70
N TYR A 14 7.66 5.08 8.97
CA TYR A 14 7.73 4.98 7.52
C TYR A 14 8.10 3.57 7.05
N GLU A 15 9.09 2.93 7.66
CA GLU A 15 9.49 1.55 7.31
C GLU A 15 8.38 0.52 7.58
N LEU A 16 7.57 0.71 8.63
CA LEU A 16 6.40 -0.14 8.87
C LEU A 16 5.35 0.01 7.77
N LEU A 17 4.97 1.25 7.43
CA LEU A 17 3.99 1.52 6.37
C LEU A 17 4.48 0.99 5.01
N LYS A 18 5.78 1.11 4.73
CA LYS A 18 6.40 0.56 3.52
C LYS A 18 6.35 -0.97 3.50
N ALA A 19 6.63 -1.62 4.63
CA ALA A 19 6.53 -3.07 4.73
C ALA A 19 5.09 -3.57 4.57
N ASP A 20 4.11 -2.82 5.07
CA ASP A 20 2.69 -3.15 4.88
C ASP A 20 2.24 -2.91 3.43
N ALA A 21 2.68 -1.83 2.79
CA ALA A 21 2.52 -1.62 1.35
C ALA A 21 3.14 -2.76 0.52
N GLU A 22 4.32 -3.24 0.90
CA GLU A 22 4.98 -4.36 0.19
C GLU A 22 4.17 -5.66 0.30
N LYS A 23 3.51 -5.93 1.43
CA LYS A 23 2.61 -7.09 1.55
C LYS A 23 1.41 -6.98 0.60
N ILE A 24 0.83 -5.79 0.47
CA ILE A 24 -0.27 -5.56 -0.48
C ILE A 24 0.23 -5.72 -1.91
N LEU A 25 1.42 -5.21 -2.24
CA LEU A 25 2.03 -5.40 -3.54
C LEU A 25 2.26 -6.89 -3.87
N GLN A 26 2.71 -7.69 -2.90
CA GLN A 26 2.88 -9.13 -3.10
C GLN A 26 1.54 -9.82 -3.36
N LEU A 27 0.46 -9.41 -2.69
CA LEU A 27 -0.89 -9.89 -2.99
C LEU A 27 -1.27 -9.58 -4.46
N ILE A 28 -1.11 -8.32 -4.89
CA ILE A 28 -1.35 -7.91 -6.29
C ILE A 28 -0.54 -8.77 -7.28
N LYS A 29 0.75 -8.99 -7.03
CA LYS A 29 1.62 -9.79 -7.92
C LYS A 29 1.21 -11.25 -7.99
N VAL A 30 0.81 -11.86 -6.88
CA VAL A 30 0.31 -13.25 -6.86
C VAL A 30 -0.90 -13.42 -7.78
N GLN A 31 -1.75 -12.40 -7.95
CA GLN A 31 -2.82 -12.44 -8.95
C GLN A 31 -2.30 -12.40 -10.38
N MET A 32 -1.32 -11.54 -10.67
CA MET A 32 -0.71 -11.44 -12.00
C MET A 32 -0.09 -12.76 -12.44
N ASP A 33 0.65 -13.41 -11.54
CA ASP A 33 1.41 -14.63 -11.84
C ASP A 33 0.50 -15.85 -12.01
N ASN A 34 -0.60 -15.93 -11.25
CA ASN A 34 -1.42 -17.13 -11.25
C ASN A 34 -2.52 -17.11 -12.33
N LEU A 35 -2.93 -15.94 -12.87
CA LEU A 35 -3.94 -15.80 -13.94
C LEU A 35 -5.25 -16.61 -13.73
N THR A 36 -5.46 -17.19 -12.55
CA THR A 36 -6.63 -17.98 -12.19
C THR A 36 -7.70 -17.01 -11.74
N MET A 37 -8.55 -16.61 -12.68
CA MET A 37 -9.67 -15.68 -12.49
C MET A 37 -9.26 -14.26 -12.07
N PRO A 38 -8.76 -13.43 -13.00
CA PRO A 38 -8.44 -12.02 -12.75
C PRO A 38 -9.64 -11.13 -12.42
N GLN A 39 -10.84 -11.71 -12.29
CA GLN A 39 -12.11 -11.04 -11.98
C GLN A 39 -12.83 -11.78 -10.85
N CYS A 40 -12.11 -12.36 -9.89
CA CYS A 40 -12.76 -12.88 -8.69
C CYS A 40 -13.22 -11.67 -7.88
N PRO A 41 -14.55 -11.38 -7.79
CA PRO A 41 -15.03 -10.16 -7.13
C PRO A 41 -14.57 -10.09 -5.67
N LEU A 42 -14.43 -11.26 -5.03
CA LEU A 42 -13.92 -11.37 -3.67
C LEU A 42 -12.48 -10.88 -3.54
N TYR A 43 -11.64 -11.04 -4.57
CA TYR A 43 -10.25 -10.61 -4.51
C TYR A 43 -10.11 -9.09 -4.62
N GLU A 44 -10.89 -8.47 -5.52
CA GLU A 44 -10.98 -7.01 -5.63
C GLU A 44 -11.45 -6.40 -4.30
N GLU A 45 -12.50 -6.94 -3.69
CA GLU A 45 -13.00 -6.48 -2.38
C GLU A 45 -11.94 -6.60 -1.27
N VAL A 46 -11.14 -7.69 -1.28
CA VAL A 46 -10.05 -7.87 -0.32
C VAL A 46 -8.95 -6.84 -0.56
N LEU A 47 -8.54 -6.61 -1.81
CA LEU A 47 -7.53 -5.60 -2.13
C LEU A 47 -8.01 -4.19 -1.75
N ASP A 48 -9.25 -3.83 -2.08
CA ASP A 48 -9.84 -2.54 -1.72
C ASP A 48 -9.83 -2.33 -0.21
N THR A 49 -10.17 -3.38 0.55
CA THR A 49 -10.14 -3.33 2.02
C THR A 49 -8.72 -3.16 2.55
N GLN A 50 -7.72 -3.84 1.97
CA GLN A 50 -6.32 -3.71 2.36
C GLN A 50 -5.77 -2.32 2.02
N MET A 51 -6.07 -1.80 0.83
CA MET A 51 -5.71 -0.45 0.39
C MET A 51 -6.32 0.61 1.32
N PHE A 52 -7.61 0.46 1.66
CA PHE A 52 -8.27 1.32 2.64
C PHE A 52 -7.59 1.23 4.01
N GLY A 53 -7.31 0.02 4.51
CA GLY A 53 -6.58 -0.19 5.76
C GLY A 53 -5.26 0.56 5.82
N LEU A 54 -4.42 0.39 4.80
CA LEU A 54 -3.15 1.11 4.68
C LEU A 54 -3.35 2.63 4.63
N SER A 55 -4.34 3.12 3.88
CA SER A 55 -4.64 4.56 3.82
C SER A 55 -4.99 5.14 5.20
N ARG A 56 -5.69 4.38 6.05
CA ARG A 56 -6.05 4.81 7.41
C ARG A 56 -4.83 4.85 8.33
N GLU A 57 -3.91 3.90 8.17
CA GLU A 57 -2.64 3.87 8.92
C GLU A 57 -1.72 5.03 8.52
N ILE A 58 -1.64 5.33 7.23
CA ILE A 58 -0.91 6.48 6.70
C ILE A 58 -1.52 7.79 7.24
N GLU A 59 -2.84 7.97 7.14
CA GLU A 59 -3.52 9.17 7.67
C GLU A 59 -3.23 9.34 9.17
N PHE A 60 -3.24 8.25 9.93
CA PHE A 60 -2.90 8.28 11.35
C PHE A 60 -1.45 8.73 11.60
N ALA A 61 -0.48 8.19 10.85
CA ALA A 61 0.93 8.56 10.96
C ALA A 61 1.19 10.02 10.54
N VAL A 62 0.53 10.49 9.48
CA VAL A 62 0.58 11.89 9.02
C VAL A 62 0.04 12.84 10.08
N ARG A 63 -1.10 12.50 10.70
CA ARG A 63 -1.71 13.32 11.77
C ARG A 63 -0.84 13.40 13.04
N LEU A 64 0.00 12.40 13.28
CA LEU A 64 0.99 12.42 14.36
C LEU A 64 2.29 13.16 13.97
N GLY A 65 2.42 13.60 12.71
CA GLY A 65 3.65 14.22 12.19
C GLY A 65 4.82 13.23 12.06
N LEU A 66 4.53 11.94 12.00
CA LEU A 66 5.55 10.89 11.85
C LEU A 66 5.97 10.67 10.40
N VAL A 67 5.05 10.96 9.47
CA VAL A 67 5.22 10.78 8.02
C VAL A 67 4.71 12.04 7.32
N ASP A 68 5.40 12.46 6.26
CA ASP A 68 4.95 13.57 5.43
C ASP A 68 3.80 13.10 4.51
N ASP A 69 2.79 13.96 4.31
CA ASP A 69 1.60 13.65 3.51
C ASP A 69 1.95 13.16 2.09
N GLN A 70 2.97 13.79 1.48
CA GLN A 70 3.45 13.44 0.15
C GLN A 70 4.09 12.05 0.10
N ASP A 71 4.84 11.67 1.14
CA ASP A 71 5.48 10.35 1.23
C ASP A 71 4.43 9.26 1.45
N GLY A 72 3.42 9.54 2.29
CA GLY A 72 2.27 8.67 2.47
C GLY A 72 1.48 8.47 1.17
N LYS A 73 1.23 9.56 0.44
CA LYS A 73 0.55 9.51 -0.86
C LYS A 73 1.31 8.67 -1.88
N GLU A 74 2.64 8.81 -1.96
CA GLU A 74 3.45 8.04 -2.91
C GLU A 74 3.35 6.52 -2.65
N LEU A 75 3.22 6.09 -1.39
CA LEU A 75 3.00 4.67 -1.06
C LEU A 75 1.69 4.16 -1.68
N ILE A 76 0.59 4.91 -1.54
CA ILE A 76 -0.70 4.54 -2.13
C ILE A 76 -0.65 4.59 -3.66
N ASP A 77 -0.15 5.69 -4.22
CA ASP A 77 -0.06 5.89 -5.67
C ASP A 77 0.76 4.75 -6.33
N SER A 78 1.78 4.23 -5.64
CA SER A 78 2.58 3.08 -6.12
C SER A 78 1.77 1.80 -6.27
N LEU A 79 0.86 1.52 -5.31
CA LEU A 79 0.00 0.35 -5.32
C LEU A 79 -1.12 0.49 -6.36
N GLU A 80 -1.70 1.68 -6.48
CA GLU A 80 -2.72 1.98 -7.50
C GLU A 80 -2.20 1.79 -8.93
N ARG A 81 -0.94 2.17 -9.20
CA ARG A 81 -0.29 1.95 -10.50
C ARG A 81 -0.15 0.47 -10.82
N GLU A 82 0.26 -0.34 -9.85
CA GLU A 82 0.42 -1.79 -10.02
C GLU A 82 -0.95 -2.49 -10.20
N LEU A 83 -1.96 -2.07 -9.43
CA LEU A 83 -3.33 -2.57 -9.59
C LEU A 83 -3.90 -2.22 -10.97
N SER A 84 -3.69 -0.99 -11.43
CA SER A 84 -4.12 -0.55 -12.77
C SER A 84 -3.45 -1.38 -13.86
N ALA A 85 -2.14 -1.67 -13.73
CA ALA A 85 -1.42 -2.52 -14.68
C ALA A 85 -1.99 -3.96 -14.73
N LEU A 86 -2.41 -4.50 -13.58
CA LEU A 86 -3.07 -5.79 -13.49
C LEU A 86 -4.42 -5.79 -14.22
N HIS A 87 -5.25 -4.77 -13.99
CA HIS A 87 -6.57 -4.62 -14.63
C HIS A 87 -6.45 -4.48 -16.16
N ASP A 88 -5.46 -3.71 -16.62
CA ASP A 88 -5.16 -3.57 -18.05
C ASP A 88 -4.72 -4.90 -18.68
N ALA A 89 -3.90 -5.68 -17.97
CA ALA A 89 -3.41 -6.98 -18.44
C ALA A 89 -4.53 -8.02 -18.49
N SER A 90 -5.51 -7.96 -17.59
CA SER A 90 -6.66 -8.87 -17.57
C SER A 90 -7.71 -8.55 -18.64
N THR A 91 -7.90 -7.27 -18.98
CA THR A 91 -8.92 -6.81 -19.95
C THR A 91 -8.45 -6.92 -21.41
N LYS A 92 -7.14 -6.98 -21.66
CA LYS A 92 -6.55 -7.11 -23.02
C LYS A 92 -6.50 -8.57 -23.55
N LYS A 93 -7.04 -9.56 -22.83
CA LYS A 93 -7.18 -10.95 -23.27
C LYS A 93 -8.60 -11.25 -23.74
#